data_AF-A0A930ANK1-F1
#
_entry.id   AF-A0A930ANK1-F1
#
_cell.length_a   1.000
_cell.length_b   1.000
_cell.length_c   1.000
_cell.angle_alpha   90.00
_cell.angle_beta   90.00
_cell.angle_gamma   90.00
#
_symmetry.space_group_name_H-M   'P 1'
#
loop_
_entity.id
_entity.type
_entity.pdbx_description
1 polymer ?
#
loop_
_entity_poly.entity_id
_entity_poly.type
_entity_poly.pdbx_seq_one_letter_code
_entity_poly.pdbx_strand_id
1 'polypeptide(L)' 'IQDYKTKLQEYVQSDSRQTVKYELVSETGPSNAPEFVMNVLVDGLVLGTGSGQSKKQAEQNAARNAFEKMAK' A
#
# COMPACT_ATOMS: atom_id res chain seq x y z
N ILE A 1 -10.32 0.98 -13.16
CA ILE A 1 -9.12 1.01 -12.30
C ILE A 1 -9.65 0.87 -10.87
N GLN A 2 -9.24 -0.16 -10.14
CA GLN A 2 -9.82 -0.49 -8.84
C GLN A 2 -9.13 0.41 -7.79
N ASP A 3 -9.81 1.46 -7.33
CA ASP A 3 -9.24 2.49 -6.45
C ASP A 3 -9.17 2.06 -4.97
N TYR A 4 -8.34 1.04 -4.69
CA TYR A 4 -8.08 0.60 -3.32
C TYR A 4 -7.42 1.70 -2.49
N LYS A 5 -6.63 2.59 -3.10
CA LYS A 5 -6.05 3.75 -2.43
C LYS A 5 -7.13 4.70 -1.89
N THR A 6 -8.10 5.05 -2.73
CA THR A 6 -9.20 5.97 -2.35
C THR A 6 -10.07 5.33 -1.28
N LYS A 7 -10.45 4.06 -1.43
CA LYS A 7 -11.25 3.35 -0.43
C LYS A 7 -10.54 3.24 0.92
N LEU A 8 -9.24 2.95 0.93
CA LEU A 8 -8.45 2.90 2.15
C LEU A 8 -8.41 4.28 2.82
N GLN A 9 -8.24 5.35 2.03
CA GLN A 9 -8.18 6.71 2.53
C GLN A 9 -9.52 7.16 3.12
N GLU A 10 -10.64 6.89 2.46
CA GLU A 10 -11.99 7.19 2.97
C GLU A 10 -12.27 6.43 4.27
N TYR A 11 -11.97 5.13 4.31
CA TYR A 11 -12.18 4.30 5.50
C TYR A 11 -11.38 4.83 6.70
N VAL A 12 -10.07 5.02 6.53
CA VAL A 12 -9.15 5.46 7.58
C VAL A 12 -9.48 6.88 8.08
N GLN A 13 -9.90 7.77 7.19
CA GLN A 13 -10.33 9.12 7.58
C GLN A 13 -11.68 9.13 8.31
N SER A 14 -12.60 8.25 7.90
CA SER A 14 -13.94 8.16 8.52
C SER A 14 -13.90 7.60 9.93
N ASP A 15 -13.00 6.65 10.21
CA ASP A 15 -12.97 5.94 11.49
C ASP A 15 -12.11 6.67 12.54
N SER A 16 -11.01 7.34 12.16
CA SER A 16 -10.05 7.81 13.18
C SER A 16 -9.22 9.06 12.85
N ARG A 17 -9.51 9.83 11.78
CA ARG A 17 -8.62 10.92 11.29
C ARG A 17 -7.17 10.48 11.04
N GLN A 18 -6.93 9.18 10.88
CA GLN A 18 -5.60 8.64 10.66
C GLN A 18 -5.13 8.95 9.24
N THR A 19 -3.82 9.01 9.03
CA THR A 19 -3.23 9.32 7.72
C THR A 19 -2.64 8.07 7.10
N VAL A 20 -2.99 7.83 5.83
CA VAL A 20 -2.40 6.78 5.00
C VAL A 20 -1.08 7.27 4.40
N LYS A 21 0.01 6.54 4.59
CA LYS A 21 1.31 6.79 3.97
C LYS A 21 1.78 5.55 3.21
N TYR A 22 2.57 5.77 2.16
CA TYR A 22 3.21 4.70 1.41
C TYR A 22 4.73 4.87 1.52
N GLU A 23 5.43 3.79 1.84
CA GLU A 23 6.88 3.79 1.99
C GLU A 23 7.51 2.71 1.13
N LEU A 24 8.57 3.06 0.42
CA LEU A 24 9.39 2.11 -0.33
C LEU A 24 10.31 1.38 0.65
N VAL A 25 10.09 0.08 0.78
CA VAL A 25 10.87 -0.82 1.65
C VAL A 25 12.08 -1.35 0.91
N SER A 26 11.89 -1.71 -0.36
CA SER A 26 12.93 -2.32 -1.16
C SER A 26 12.72 -2.02 -2.63
N GLU A 27 13.83 -1.79 -3.34
CA GLU A 27 13.90 -1.68 -4.78
C GLU A 27 15.09 -2.53 -5.21
N THR A 28 14.81 -3.68 -5.80
CA THR A 28 15.81 -4.69 -6.18
C THR A 28 15.54 -5.19 -7.59
N GLY A 29 16.38 -6.07 -8.10
CA GLY A 29 16.21 -6.68 -9.41
C GLY A 29 16.98 -5.98 -10.53
N PRO A 30 17.16 -6.66 -11.67
CA PRO A 30 17.88 -6.13 -12.81
C PRO A 30 17.07 -5.05 -13.53
N SER A 31 17.75 -4.21 -14.34
CA SER A 31 17.12 -3.06 -15.02
C SER A 31 15.92 -3.42 -15.91
N ASN A 32 15.84 -4.67 -16.37
CA ASN A 32 14.75 -5.20 -17.19
C ASN A 32 13.63 -5.91 -16.40
N ALA A 33 13.82 -6.15 -15.09
CA ALA A 33 12.82 -6.75 -14.22
C ALA A 33 12.99 -6.23 -12.78
N PRO A 34 12.78 -4.92 -12.55
CA PRO A 34 12.86 -4.36 -11.21
C PRO A 34 11.71 -4.88 -10.35
N GLU A 35 11.99 -5.13 -9.08
CA GLU A 35 11.04 -5.49 -8.05
C GLU A 35 11.01 -4.40 -6.99
N PHE A 36 9.83 -3.83 -6.80
CA PHE A 36 9.57 -2.81 -5.79
C PHE A 36 8.70 -3.41 -4.70
N VAL A 37 9.05 -3.14 -3.44
CA VAL A 37 8.27 -3.51 -2.26
C VAL A 37 7.84 -2.23 -1.57
N MET A 38 6.54 -2.05 -1.42
CA MET A 38 5.93 -0.89 -0.77
C MET A 38 5.13 -1.34 0.45
N ASN A 39 5.24 -0.58 1.53
CA ASN A 39 4.36 -0.67 2.68
C ASN A 39 3.30 0.42 2.60
N VAL A 40 2.10 0.12 3.09
CA VAL A 40 1.10 1.12 3.45
C VAL A 40 1.00 1.19 4.96
N LEU A 41 1.16 2.41 5.47
CA LEU A 41 1.13 2.71 6.88
C LEU A 41 -0.11 3.53 7.19
N VAL A 42 -0.77 3.20 8.29
CA VAL A 42 -1.84 4.00 8.87
C VAL A 42 -1.42 4.33 10.29
N ASP A 43 -1.33 5.62 10.59
CA ASP A 43 -0.91 6.10 11.92
C ASP A 43 0.48 5.60 12.35
N GLY A 44 1.38 5.43 11.38
CA GLY A 44 2.73 4.90 11.59
C GLY A 44 2.82 3.39 11.74
N LEU A 45 1.69 2.66 11.71
CA LEU A 45 1.66 1.20 11.73
C LEU A 45 1.53 0.65 10.31
N VAL A 46 2.36 -0.34 9.96
CA VAL A 46 2.26 -1.03 8.67
C VAL A 46 1.00 -1.89 8.66
N LEU A 47 -0.01 -1.46 7.89
CA LEU A 47 -1.22 -2.24 7.69
C LEU A 47 -1.07 -3.25 6.55
N GLY A 48 -0.34 -2.90 5.50
CA GLY A 48 -0.21 -3.76 4.33
C GLY A 48 1.14 -3.64 3.66
N THR A 49 1.57 -4.73 3.03
CA THR A 49 2.79 -4.77 2.23
C THR A 49 2.45 -5.35 0.87
N GLY A 50 3.03 -4.79 -0.18
CA GLY A 50 2.83 -5.26 -1.56
C GLY A 50 4.08 -5.11 -2.37
N SER A 51 4.35 -6.08 -3.24
CA SER A 51 5.42 -6.04 -4.22
C SER A 51 4.88 -5.90 -5.65
N GLY A 52 5.71 -5.43 -6.57
CA GLY A 52 5.35 -5.33 -7.99
C GLY A 52 6.50 -4.87 -8.87
N GLN A 53 6.32 -4.98 -10.18
CA GLN A 53 7.33 -4.56 -11.17
C GLN A 53 7.41 -3.04 -11.37
N SER A 54 6.57 -2.29 -10.67
CA SER A 54 6.61 -0.84 -10.60
C SER A 54 6.18 -0.39 -9.21
N LYS A 55 6.64 0.80 -8.79
CA LYS A 55 6.22 1.44 -7.53
C LYS A 55 4.68 1.50 -7.42
N LYS A 56 4.01 1.91 -8.51
CA LYS A 56 2.55 2.00 -8.56
C LYS A 56 1.86 0.66 -8.34
N GLN A 57 2.40 -0.43 -8.90
CA GLN A 57 1.83 -1.76 -8.73
C GLN A 57 2.06 -2.30 -7.31
N ALA A 58 3.26 -2.08 -6.75
CA ALA A 58 3.58 -2.41 -5.37
C ALA A 58 2.66 -1.65 -4.38
N GLU A 59 2.43 -0.36 -4.60
CA GLU A 59 1.49 0.45 -3.80
C GLU A 59 0.05 -0.06 -3.86
N GLN A 60 -0.44 -0.43 -5.05
CA GLN A 60 -1.80 -0.98 -5.20
C GLN A 60 -1.94 -2.32 -4.46
N ASN A 61 -0.91 -3.18 -4.56
CA ASN A 61 -0.88 -4.45 -3.84
C ASN A 61 -0.81 -4.23 -2.32
N ALA A 62 -0.05 -3.24 -1.85
CA ALA A 62 0.02 -2.87 -0.44
C ALA A 62 -1.32 -2.34 0.10
N ALA A 63 -1.97 -1.46 -0.66
CA ALA A 63 -3.30 -0.93 -0.34
C ALA A 63 -4.36 -2.05 -0.30
N ARG A 64 -4.31 -2.97 -1.27
CA ARG A 64 -5.20 -4.14 -1.29
C ARG A 64 -4.98 -5.02 -0.05
N ASN A 65 -3.73 -5.32 0.31
CA ASN A 65 -3.42 -6.14 1.49
C ASN A 65 -3.92 -5.48 2.78
N ALA A 66 -3.75 -4.15 2.92
CA ALA A 66 -4.29 -3.43 4.07
C ALA A 66 -5.82 -3.41 4.09
N PHE A 67 -6.46 -3.18 2.95
CA PHE A 67 -7.92 -3.19 2.85
C PHE A 67 -8.50 -4.56 3.22
N GLU A 68 -7.90 -5.66 2.73
CA GLU A 68 -8.31 -7.03 3.08
C GLU A 68 -8.14 -7.34 4.57
N LYS A 69 -7.17 -6.74 5.25
CA LYS A 69 -6.99 -6.89 6.71
C LYS A 69 -7.97 -6.05 7.54
N MET A 70 -8.33 -4.86 7.07
CA MET A 70 -9.30 -3.99 7.75
C MET A 70 -10.76 -4.43 7.52
N ALA A 71 -11.04 -5.12 6.42
CA ALA A 71 -12.38 -5.61 6.09
C ALA A 71 -12.77 -6.92 6.81
N LYS A 72 -11.97 -7.38 7.77
CA LYS A 72 -12.21 -8.56 8.61
C LYS A 72 -12.59 -8.14 10.02
#